data_AF-A0A915UXX5-F1
#
_entry.id   AF-A0A915UXX5-F1
#
_cell.length_a   1.000
_cell.length_b   1.000
_cell.length_c   1.000
_cell.angle_alpha   90.00
_cell.angle_beta   90.00
_cell.angle_gamma   90.00
#
_symmetry.space_group_name_H-M   'P 1'
#
loop_
_entity.id
_entity.type
_entity.pdbx_description
1 polymer ?
#
loop_
_entity_poly.entity_id
_entity_poly.type
_entity_poly.pdbx_seq_one_letter_code
_entity_poly.pdbx_strand_id
1 'polypeptide(L)'
;MQRELESLQRAIQHALALGLKRAGGLEPLQDALPALQSSDALAPLAECLQAALATDDARAQLNALTRLHYACARLLEQLEAQHLPQQPADAVPPADGGGTDLEPFARLFRGEASLIETLPAIRAQAAAWQPNQPPRVILLTLAHCSTASLARERLRALGDDALPTLIQLASSKSPVVRLRTCELLLEHSAPKATAALRTALPKVPRALPLFQKLRARPDLQSLFVKEDAPTLEQWLSALSDRRQFLQMLEKTETQLMLLPPDAPALDALLEKIRALATNELDLWRMGVRVPHERITQMLFQQPIWLRSLCYDHFLATLDERLIPILLSVHPQFWSEQMRQLTRFPDAAFLPYAVRGHPSLLPRFGEPAELVRGSN
;
A
#
# COMPACT_ATOMS: atom_id res chain seq x y z
N MET A 1 15.98 1.77 -24.81
CA MET A 1 14.96 2.52 -24.04
C MET A 1 15.31 2.74 -22.56
N GLN A 2 15.60 1.69 -21.77
CA GLN A 2 15.93 1.84 -20.33
C GLN A 2 17.18 2.70 -20.09
N ARG A 3 18.26 2.45 -20.83
CA ARG A 3 19.54 3.17 -20.68
C ARG A 3 19.42 4.67 -20.99
N GLU A 4 18.62 5.01 -22.01
CA GLU A 4 18.35 6.40 -22.41
C GLU A 4 17.50 7.12 -21.35
N LEU A 5 16.51 6.44 -20.76
CA LEU A 5 15.70 6.95 -19.66
C LEU A 5 16.52 7.19 -18.38
N GLU A 6 17.40 6.25 -18.00
CA GLU A 6 18.32 6.41 -16.87
C GLU A 6 19.33 7.55 -17.11
N SER A 7 19.83 7.68 -18.34
CA SER A 7 20.74 8.77 -18.73
C SER A 7 20.06 10.13 -18.63
N LEU A 8 18.82 10.26 -19.12
CA LEU A 8 18.02 11.47 -18.98
C LEU A 8 17.74 11.78 -17.50
N GLN A 9 17.41 10.76 -16.69
CA GLN A 9 17.13 10.95 -15.27
C GLN A 9 18.34 11.50 -14.52
N ARG A 10 19.55 10.99 -14.80
CA ARG A 10 20.81 11.49 -14.24
C ARG A 10 21.12 12.92 -14.71
N ALA A 11 20.89 13.23 -15.99
CA ALA A 11 21.08 14.57 -16.52
C ALA A 11 20.15 15.60 -15.87
N ILE A 12 18.90 15.24 -15.61
CA ILE A 12 17.95 16.10 -14.90
C ILE A 12 18.37 16.30 -13.44
N GLN A 13 18.77 15.23 -12.74
CA GLN A 13 19.27 15.33 -11.37
C GLN A 13 20.52 16.23 -11.29
N HIS A 14 21.43 16.11 -12.26
CA HIS A 14 22.61 16.96 -12.37
C HIS A 14 22.22 18.44 -12.54
N ALA A 15 21.32 18.74 -13.47
CA ALA A 15 20.84 20.11 -13.71
C ALA A 15 20.15 20.72 -12.49
N LEU A 16 19.35 19.93 -11.77
CA LEU A 16 18.65 20.35 -10.54
C LEU A 16 19.63 20.57 -9.37
N ALA A 17 20.69 19.76 -9.26
CA ALA A 17 21.69 19.86 -8.20
C ALA A 17 22.67 21.02 -8.43
N LEU A 18 23.09 21.27 -9.68
CA LEU A 18 24.01 22.34 -10.03
C LEU A 18 23.31 23.72 -10.09
N GLY A 19 22.02 23.72 -10.44
CA GLY A 19 21.18 24.91 -10.61
C GLY A 19 21.14 25.39 -12.06
N LEU A 20 19.93 25.63 -12.57
CA LEU A 20 19.63 25.87 -14.00
C LEU A 20 20.36 27.06 -14.65
N LYS A 21 20.88 28.00 -13.85
CA LYS A 21 21.57 29.22 -14.33
C LYS A 21 23.10 29.14 -14.25
N ARG A 22 23.68 28.00 -13.84
CA ARG A 22 25.13 27.81 -13.76
C ARG A 22 25.65 27.19 -15.06
N ALA A 23 26.81 27.68 -15.51
CA ALA A 23 27.51 27.13 -16.67
C ALA A 23 27.75 25.61 -16.48
N GLY A 24 27.49 24.82 -17.51
CA GLY A 24 27.55 23.35 -17.46
C GLY A 24 26.30 22.65 -16.91
N GLY A 25 25.32 23.38 -16.34
CA GLY A 25 24.13 22.77 -15.74
C GLY A 25 23.15 22.15 -16.73
N LEU A 26 23.11 22.66 -17.97
CA LEU A 26 22.19 22.21 -19.01
C LEU A 26 22.86 21.33 -20.09
N GLU A 27 24.20 21.24 -20.11
CA GLU A 27 24.95 20.46 -21.11
C GLU A 27 24.57 18.96 -21.09
N PRO A 28 24.46 18.28 -19.92
CA PRO A 28 24.05 16.87 -19.90
C PRO A 28 22.62 16.64 -20.42
N LEU A 29 21.74 17.65 -20.33
CA LEU A 29 20.39 17.58 -20.88
C LEU A 29 20.38 17.74 -22.40
N GLN A 30 21.25 18.60 -22.94
CA GLN A 30 21.44 18.76 -24.37
C GLN A 30 22.03 17.49 -24.99
N ASP A 31 22.99 16.86 -24.32
CA ASP A 31 23.60 15.60 -24.77
C ASP A 31 22.64 14.41 -24.73
N ALA A 32 21.67 14.42 -23.80
CA ALA A 32 20.66 13.37 -23.70
C ALA A 32 19.57 13.48 -24.79
N LEU A 33 19.34 14.66 -25.36
CA LEU A 33 18.25 14.91 -26.30
C LEU A 33 18.34 14.07 -27.60
N PRO A 34 19.49 13.97 -28.30
CA PRO A 34 19.61 13.15 -29.51
C PRO A 34 19.32 11.66 -29.27
N ALA A 35 19.69 11.14 -28.09
CA ALA A 35 19.45 9.75 -27.72
C ALA A 35 17.96 9.45 -27.47
N LEU A 36 17.16 10.46 -27.12
CA LEU A 36 15.70 10.32 -26.96
C LEU A 36 14.98 10.45 -28.32
N GLN A 37 15.50 11.28 -29.21
CA GLN A 37 14.94 11.50 -30.55
C GLN A 37 15.12 10.31 -31.49
N SER A 38 16.06 9.40 -31.20
CA SER A 38 16.30 8.19 -31.99
C SER A 38 15.28 7.07 -31.75
N SER A 39 14.34 7.25 -30.83
CA SER A 39 13.32 6.25 -30.47
C SER A 39 11.91 6.84 -30.49
N ASP A 40 11.05 6.32 -31.39
CA ASP A 40 9.65 6.76 -31.50
C ASP A 40 8.86 6.63 -30.19
N ALA A 41 9.20 5.62 -29.37
CA ALA A 41 8.58 5.40 -28.06
C ALA A 41 8.93 6.51 -27.03
N LEU A 42 10.02 7.25 -27.24
CA LEU A 42 10.51 8.31 -26.36
C LEU A 42 10.30 9.72 -26.95
N ALA A 43 9.72 9.83 -28.15
CA ALA A 43 9.46 11.11 -28.82
C ALA A 43 8.70 12.14 -27.93
N PRO A 44 7.68 11.77 -27.14
CA PRO A 44 7.00 12.73 -26.26
C PRO A 44 7.92 13.31 -25.16
N LEU A 45 8.91 12.54 -24.69
CA LEU A 45 9.90 13.02 -23.72
C LEU A 45 10.93 13.93 -24.39
N ALA A 46 11.33 13.60 -25.62
CA ALA A 46 12.25 14.43 -26.40
C ALA A 46 11.64 15.81 -26.69
N GLU A 47 10.36 15.86 -27.08
CA GLU A 47 9.62 17.12 -27.30
C GLU A 47 9.51 17.95 -26.01
N CYS A 48 9.18 17.31 -24.90
CA CYS A 48 9.09 17.97 -23.59
C CYS A 48 10.46 18.51 -23.12
N LEU A 49 11.55 17.76 -23.35
CA LEU A 49 12.91 18.19 -23.01
C LEU A 49 13.36 19.36 -23.90
N GLN A 50 13.07 19.29 -25.20
CA GLN A 50 13.36 20.37 -26.13
C GLN A 50 12.61 21.66 -25.77
N ALA A 51 11.33 21.56 -25.39
CA ALA A 51 10.56 22.69 -24.90
C ALA A 51 11.11 23.27 -23.58
N ALA A 52 11.60 22.41 -22.68
CA ALA A 52 12.24 22.83 -21.43
C ALA A 52 13.61 23.52 -21.66
N LEU A 53 14.35 23.12 -22.70
CA LEU A 53 15.63 23.74 -23.05
C LEU A 53 15.45 25.06 -23.83
N ALA A 54 14.31 25.23 -24.53
CA ALA A 54 14.01 26.43 -25.31
C ALA A 54 13.38 27.57 -24.50
N THR A 55 13.01 27.36 -23.23
CA THR A 55 12.41 28.39 -22.38
C THR A 55 13.45 29.09 -21.51
N ASP A 56 13.42 30.42 -21.49
CA ASP A 56 14.27 31.25 -20.62
C ASP A 56 13.67 31.46 -19.22
N ASP A 57 12.43 31.02 -18.98
CA ASP A 57 11.79 31.07 -17.66
C ASP A 57 12.26 29.90 -16.80
N ALA A 58 13.17 30.18 -15.85
CA ALA A 58 13.71 29.21 -14.92
C ALA A 58 12.64 28.46 -14.10
N ARG A 59 11.49 29.08 -13.82
CA ARG A 59 10.39 28.42 -13.09
C ARG A 59 9.65 27.44 -14.00
N ALA A 60 9.38 27.83 -15.24
CA ALA A 60 8.80 26.95 -16.25
C ALA A 60 9.74 25.78 -16.57
N GLN A 61 11.04 26.06 -16.71
CA GLN A 61 12.08 25.07 -16.95
C GLN A 61 12.21 24.08 -15.79
N LEU A 62 12.22 24.55 -14.54
CA LEU A 62 12.27 23.68 -13.36
C LEU A 62 11.03 22.78 -13.26
N ASN A 63 9.84 23.33 -13.53
CA ASN A 63 8.61 22.56 -13.56
C ASN A 63 8.64 21.49 -14.66
N ALA A 64 9.13 21.82 -15.86
CA ALA A 64 9.23 20.89 -16.98
C ALA A 64 10.24 19.78 -16.73
N LEU A 65 11.44 20.11 -16.22
CA LEU A 65 12.47 19.13 -15.87
C LEU A 65 12.02 18.21 -14.73
N THR A 66 11.31 18.75 -13.74
CA THR A 66 10.71 17.95 -12.67
C THR A 66 9.69 16.96 -13.23
N ARG A 67 8.82 17.39 -14.15
CA ARG A 67 7.85 16.50 -14.83
C ARG A 67 8.53 15.42 -15.67
N LEU A 68 9.60 15.78 -16.39
CA LEU A 68 10.40 14.85 -17.17
C LEU A 68 11.08 13.81 -16.28
N HIS A 69 11.65 14.22 -15.15
CA HIS A 69 12.28 13.33 -14.18
C HIS A 69 11.30 12.24 -13.71
N TYR A 70 10.08 12.66 -13.40
CA TYR A 70 9.01 11.76 -12.99
C TYR A 70 8.48 10.88 -14.12
N ALA A 71 8.41 11.39 -15.35
CA ALA A 71 8.01 10.60 -16.50
C ALA A 71 9.04 9.50 -16.80
N CYS A 72 10.34 9.80 -16.68
CA CYS A 72 11.42 8.82 -16.78
C CYS A 72 11.33 7.76 -15.68
N ALA A 73 11.19 8.18 -14.42
CA ALA A 73 11.05 7.26 -13.28
C ALA A 73 9.86 6.30 -13.48
N ARG A 74 8.71 6.80 -13.94
CA ARG A 74 7.53 5.97 -14.23
C ARG A 74 7.77 4.97 -15.36
N LEU A 75 8.44 5.37 -16.44
CA LEU A 75 8.73 4.47 -17.55
C LEU A 75 9.78 3.42 -17.16
N LEU A 76 10.74 3.78 -16.31
CA LEU A 76 11.69 2.84 -15.71
C LEU A 76 10.99 1.85 -14.79
N GLU A 77 10.11 2.31 -13.88
CA GLU A 77 9.27 1.45 -13.03
C GLU A 77 8.38 0.52 -13.87
N GLN A 78 7.82 1.00 -14.99
CA GLN A 78 7.02 0.18 -15.90
C GLN A 78 7.86 -0.85 -16.64
N LEU A 79 9.07 -0.50 -17.06
CA LEU A 79 10.01 -1.44 -17.66
C LEU A 79 10.47 -2.50 -16.67
N GLU A 80 10.74 -2.11 -15.42
CA GLU A 80 11.06 -3.03 -14.32
C GLU A 80 9.85 -3.91 -13.96
N ALA A 81 8.63 -3.36 -13.97
CA ALA A 81 7.40 -4.11 -13.75
C ALA A 81 7.06 -5.07 -14.91
N GLN A 82 7.42 -4.73 -16.14
CA GLN A 82 7.35 -5.61 -17.31
C GLN A 82 8.50 -6.63 -17.35
N HIS A 83 9.53 -6.46 -16.53
CA HIS A 83 10.65 -7.39 -16.37
C HIS A 83 10.60 -8.19 -15.06
N LEU A 84 9.52 -8.05 -14.28
CA LEU A 84 9.12 -9.09 -13.33
C LEU A 84 8.81 -10.35 -14.15
N PRO A 85 9.54 -11.46 -13.96
CA PRO A 85 9.22 -12.68 -14.67
C PRO A 85 7.82 -13.13 -14.26
N GLN A 86 6.87 -13.03 -15.19
CA GLN A 86 5.79 -14.02 -15.26
C GLN A 86 6.44 -15.33 -15.70
N GLN A 87 7.10 -16.02 -14.76
CA GLN A 87 7.54 -17.39 -15.03
C GLN A 87 6.34 -18.33 -14.88
N PRO A 88 6.18 -19.27 -15.82
CA PRO A 88 5.12 -20.27 -15.78
C PRO A 88 5.24 -21.17 -14.55
N ALA A 89 4.11 -21.77 -14.19
CA ALA A 89 3.84 -22.49 -12.95
C ALA A 89 4.68 -23.76 -12.67
N ASP A 90 5.79 -24.01 -13.36
CA ASP A 90 6.57 -25.25 -13.18
C ASP A 90 8.07 -24.98 -13.07
N ALA A 91 8.57 -24.96 -11.84
CA ALA A 91 9.88 -25.44 -11.42
C ALA A 91 10.00 -25.30 -9.90
N VAL A 92 9.57 -26.33 -9.17
CA VAL A 92 9.79 -26.46 -7.72
C VAL A 92 11.20 -27.05 -7.51
N PRO A 93 12.15 -26.35 -6.86
CA PRO A 93 13.37 -26.98 -6.40
C PRO A 93 13.06 -27.92 -5.21
N PRO A 94 13.84 -29.01 -5.03
CA PRO A 94 13.55 -29.98 -3.98
C PRO A 94 13.70 -29.35 -2.60
N ALA A 95 12.79 -29.73 -1.70
CA ALA A 95 12.80 -29.33 -0.31
C ALA A 95 13.82 -30.18 0.46
N ASP A 96 14.96 -29.58 0.83
CA ASP A 96 15.80 -30.13 1.89
C ASP A 96 15.18 -29.77 3.24
N GLY A 97 14.84 -30.81 4.01
CA GLY A 97 14.21 -30.69 5.32
C GLY A 97 15.20 -30.47 6.47
N GLY A 98 14.69 -29.91 7.57
CA GLY A 98 15.33 -29.99 8.89
C GLY A 98 15.53 -28.64 9.57
N GLY A 99 14.45 -28.08 10.12
CA GLY A 99 14.42 -26.78 10.81
C GLY A 99 13.81 -25.71 9.91
N THR A 100 12.74 -25.06 10.37
CA THR A 100 12.24 -23.88 9.69
C THR A 100 13.23 -22.75 9.96
N ASP A 101 14.21 -22.57 9.08
CA ASP A 101 15.10 -21.41 9.14
C ASP A 101 14.26 -20.14 8.93
N LEU A 102 14.10 -19.33 9.98
CA LEU A 102 13.34 -18.09 9.92
C LEU A 102 14.25 -16.88 9.69
N GLU A 103 15.55 -17.09 9.44
CA GLU A 103 16.51 -16.02 9.24
C GLU A 103 16.16 -15.08 8.07
N PRO A 104 15.61 -15.54 6.92
CA PRO A 104 15.16 -14.63 5.87
C PRO A 104 14.13 -13.61 6.37
N PHE A 105 13.19 -14.03 7.22
CA PHE A 105 12.23 -13.11 7.84
C PHE A 105 12.88 -12.20 8.89
N ALA A 106 13.77 -12.75 9.72
CA ALA A 106 14.44 -11.98 10.77
C ALA A 106 15.29 -10.84 10.18
N ARG A 107 16.07 -11.13 9.12
CA ARG A 107 16.88 -10.13 8.41
C ARG A 107 16.01 -9.08 7.72
N LEU A 108 14.91 -9.50 7.08
CA LEU A 108 13.96 -8.58 6.46
C LEU A 108 13.34 -7.62 7.49
N PHE A 109 12.84 -8.14 8.62
CA PHE A 109 12.16 -7.33 9.64
C PHE A 109 13.11 -6.44 10.45
N ARG A 110 14.39 -6.82 10.59
CA ARG A 110 15.46 -5.94 11.11
C ARG A 110 15.90 -4.87 10.11
N GLY A 111 15.57 -5.05 8.82
CA GLY A 111 16.04 -4.21 7.73
C GLY A 111 17.53 -4.42 7.41
N GLU A 112 18.06 -5.61 7.69
CA GLU A 112 19.42 -6.05 7.36
C GLU A 112 19.53 -6.62 5.94
N ALA A 113 18.39 -6.99 5.36
CA ALA A 113 18.26 -7.47 4.00
C ALA A 113 17.08 -6.79 3.32
N SER A 114 17.18 -6.62 2.00
CA SER A 114 16.05 -6.10 1.22
C SER A 114 14.97 -7.17 1.02
N LEU A 115 13.76 -6.75 0.64
CA LEU A 115 12.72 -7.68 0.20
C LEU A 115 13.18 -8.52 -0.99
N ILE A 116 13.88 -7.90 -1.96
CA ILE A 116 14.35 -8.59 -3.18
C ILE A 116 15.31 -9.73 -2.81
N GLU A 117 16.20 -9.49 -1.86
CA GLU A 117 17.17 -10.48 -1.38
C GLU A 117 16.50 -11.66 -0.66
N THR A 118 15.49 -11.40 0.17
CA THR A 118 14.87 -12.40 1.05
C THR A 118 13.68 -13.13 0.42
N LEU A 119 13.03 -12.53 -0.59
CA LEU A 119 11.82 -13.05 -1.20
C LEU A 119 11.95 -14.48 -1.77
N PRO A 120 13.04 -14.87 -2.46
CA PRO A 120 13.17 -16.24 -2.98
C PRO A 120 13.09 -17.30 -1.88
N ALA A 121 13.79 -17.08 -0.75
CA ALA A 121 13.78 -17.99 0.39
C ALA A 121 12.41 -18.02 1.08
N ILE A 122 11.82 -16.85 1.33
CA ILE A 122 10.47 -16.74 1.92
C ILE A 122 9.43 -17.47 1.05
N ARG A 123 9.50 -17.32 -0.27
CA ARG A 123 8.62 -18.01 -1.21
C ARG A 123 8.78 -19.53 -1.14
N ALA A 124 10.02 -20.03 -1.16
CA ALA A 124 10.29 -21.46 -1.07
C ALA A 124 9.74 -22.05 0.25
N GLN A 125 9.94 -21.35 1.37
CA GLN A 125 9.42 -21.77 2.67
C GLN A 125 7.89 -21.77 2.72
N ALA A 126 7.23 -20.72 2.20
CA ALA A 126 5.77 -20.65 2.15
C ALA A 126 5.17 -21.75 1.26
N ALA A 127 5.82 -22.08 0.14
CA ALA A 127 5.40 -23.15 -0.75
C ALA A 127 5.57 -24.55 -0.12
N ALA A 128 6.67 -24.77 0.62
CA ALA A 128 6.96 -26.04 1.27
C ALA A 128 6.11 -26.31 2.52
N TRP A 129 5.52 -25.27 3.13
CA TRP A 129 4.72 -25.39 4.35
C TRP A 129 3.48 -26.28 4.15
N GLN A 130 3.20 -27.14 5.13
CA GLN A 130 2.04 -28.05 5.16
C GLN A 130 1.13 -27.77 6.37
N PRO A 131 -0.19 -28.01 6.29
CA PRO A 131 -1.13 -27.73 7.38
C PRO A 131 -0.84 -28.41 8.72
N ASN A 132 -0.15 -29.55 8.71
CA ASN A 132 0.25 -30.28 9.91
C ASN A 132 1.50 -29.70 10.59
N GLN A 133 2.15 -28.71 9.99
CA GLN A 133 3.31 -28.02 10.55
C GLN A 133 2.86 -26.77 11.32
N PRO A 134 3.67 -26.28 12.29
CA PRO A 134 3.40 -25.01 12.94
C PRO A 134 3.20 -23.88 11.91
N PRO A 135 2.20 -23.00 12.08
CA PRO A 135 1.84 -22.01 11.05
C PRO A 135 2.80 -20.81 11.00
N ARG A 136 4.00 -20.91 11.59
CA ARG A 136 4.89 -19.76 11.80
C ARG A 136 5.36 -19.14 10.50
N VAL A 137 5.69 -19.94 9.49
CA VAL A 137 6.03 -19.43 8.14
C VAL A 137 4.87 -18.65 7.56
N ILE A 138 3.67 -19.25 7.54
CA ILE A 138 2.46 -18.62 7.00
C ILE A 138 2.11 -17.34 7.77
N LEU A 139 2.24 -17.36 9.09
CA LEU A 139 2.01 -16.21 9.95
C LEU A 139 2.93 -15.05 9.57
N LEU A 140 4.25 -15.29 9.48
CA LEU A 140 5.23 -14.25 9.19
C LEU A 140 5.10 -13.75 7.74
N THR A 141 4.79 -14.64 6.80
CA THR A 141 4.48 -14.28 5.41
C THR A 141 3.21 -13.42 5.32
N LEU A 142 2.16 -13.74 6.10
CA LEU A 142 0.96 -12.92 6.23
C LEU A 142 1.20 -11.62 6.97
N ALA A 143 2.26 -11.46 7.76
CA ALA A 143 2.48 -10.26 8.56
C ALA A 143 3.02 -9.06 7.74
N HIS A 144 3.56 -9.32 6.55
CA HIS A 144 4.20 -8.31 5.71
C HIS A 144 3.42 -8.09 4.41
N CYS A 145 3.05 -6.84 4.10
CA CYS A 145 2.17 -6.52 2.96
C CYS A 145 2.66 -7.08 1.62
N SER A 146 3.97 -7.02 1.34
CA SER A 146 4.53 -7.47 0.07
C SER A 146 4.69 -8.99 -0.07
N THR A 147 4.55 -9.76 1.01
CA THR A 147 4.65 -11.23 0.97
C THR A 147 3.31 -11.91 1.26
N ALA A 148 2.33 -11.17 1.77
CA ALA A 148 1.03 -11.72 2.18
C ALA A 148 0.29 -12.47 1.06
N SER A 149 0.48 -12.08 -0.21
CA SER A 149 -0.09 -12.80 -1.35
C SER A 149 0.35 -14.26 -1.41
N LEU A 150 1.63 -14.57 -1.12
CA LEU A 150 2.17 -15.93 -1.14
C LEU A 150 1.44 -16.84 -0.14
N ALA A 151 1.22 -16.34 1.08
CA ALA A 151 0.49 -17.09 2.09
C ALA A 151 -1.01 -17.21 1.76
N ARG A 152 -1.63 -16.16 1.23
CA ARG A 152 -3.03 -16.20 0.78
C ARG A 152 -3.22 -17.22 -0.33
N GLU A 153 -2.35 -17.24 -1.34
CA GLU A 153 -2.36 -18.22 -2.43
C GLU A 153 -2.20 -19.64 -1.89
N ARG A 154 -1.22 -19.87 -0.99
CA ARG A 154 -1.02 -21.17 -0.37
C ARG A 154 -2.24 -21.65 0.41
N LEU A 155 -2.82 -20.79 1.25
CA LEU A 155 -3.99 -21.12 2.06
C LEU A 155 -5.22 -21.39 1.19
N ARG A 156 -5.43 -20.62 0.12
CA ARG A 156 -6.53 -20.87 -0.84
C ARG A 156 -6.34 -22.16 -1.62
N ALA A 157 -5.11 -22.50 -2.02
CA ALA A 157 -4.83 -23.74 -2.72
C ALA A 157 -5.15 -24.99 -1.89
N LEU A 158 -5.13 -24.86 -0.56
CA LEU A 158 -5.51 -25.91 0.39
C LEU A 158 -7.03 -26.00 0.62
N GLY A 159 -7.80 -24.99 0.21
CA GLY A 159 -9.25 -24.96 0.42
C GLY A 159 -9.63 -25.15 1.89
N ASP A 160 -10.58 -26.05 2.15
CA ASP A 160 -11.08 -26.30 3.51
C ASP A 160 -10.04 -26.96 4.44
N ASP A 161 -8.98 -27.58 3.91
CA ASP A 161 -7.89 -28.12 4.73
C ASP A 161 -7.08 -27.01 5.43
N ALA A 162 -7.16 -25.76 4.92
CA ALA A 162 -6.57 -24.60 5.59
C ALA A 162 -7.40 -24.10 6.79
N LEU A 163 -8.66 -24.52 6.92
CA LEU A 163 -9.59 -23.93 7.90
C LEU A 163 -9.08 -24.03 9.37
N PRO A 164 -8.53 -25.17 9.85
CA PRO A 164 -7.95 -25.23 11.20
C PRO A 164 -6.84 -24.19 11.42
N THR A 165 -5.96 -24.03 10.43
CA THR A 165 -4.87 -23.05 10.47
C THR A 165 -5.41 -21.62 10.44
N LEU A 166 -6.41 -21.32 9.61
CA LEU A 166 -7.05 -20.01 9.58
C LEU A 166 -7.71 -19.66 10.92
N ILE A 167 -8.39 -20.62 11.57
CA ILE A 167 -8.98 -20.41 12.90
C ILE A 167 -7.90 -20.11 13.94
N GLN A 168 -6.77 -20.81 13.89
CA GLN A 168 -5.62 -20.55 14.76
C GLN A 168 -5.04 -19.15 14.51
N LEU A 169 -4.80 -18.78 13.25
CA LEU A 169 -4.21 -17.49 12.86
C LEU A 169 -5.13 -16.30 13.18
N ALA A 170 -6.46 -16.50 13.21
CA ALA A 170 -7.42 -15.47 13.61
C ALA A 170 -7.25 -15.04 15.08
N SER A 171 -6.56 -15.85 15.89
CA SER A 171 -6.20 -15.57 17.28
C SER A 171 -4.77 -15.05 17.46
N SER A 172 -4.06 -14.75 16.36
CA SER A 172 -2.69 -14.22 16.37
C SER A 172 -2.58 -12.94 17.24
N LYS A 173 -1.41 -12.71 17.86
CA LYS A 173 -1.12 -11.45 18.57
C LYS A 173 -0.99 -10.29 17.60
N SER A 174 -0.52 -10.53 16.37
CA SER A 174 -0.37 -9.54 15.31
C SER A 174 -1.73 -9.09 14.74
N PRO A 175 -2.11 -7.81 14.89
CA PRO A 175 -3.37 -7.29 14.37
C PRO A 175 -3.52 -7.44 12.86
N VAL A 176 -2.43 -7.29 12.09
CA VAL A 176 -2.47 -7.42 10.63
C VAL A 176 -2.66 -8.87 10.18
N VAL A 177 -2.04 -9.83 10.89
CA VAL A 177 -2.27 -11.26 10.62
C VAL A 177 -3.71 -11.61 10.90
N ARG A 178 -4.27 -11.17 12.04
CA ARG A 178 -5.70 -11.40 12.35
C ARG A 178 -6.60 -10.82 11.25
N LEU A 179 -6.34 -9.59 10.81
CA LEU A 179 -7.10 -8.94 9.75
C LEU A 179 -7.10 -9.75 8.45
N ARG A 180 -5.90 -10.07 7.93
CA ARG A 180 -5.72 -10.83 6.68
C ARG A 180 -6.30 -12.24 6.78
N THR A 181 -6.26 -12.82 7.97
CA THR A 181 -6.88 -14.13 8.23
C THR A 181 -8.40 -14.02 8.23
N CYS A 182 -8.99 -12.98 8.83
CA CYS A 182 -10.42 -12.73 8.73
C CYS A 182 -10.86 -12.51 7.26
N GLU A 183 -10.06 -11.80 6.47
CA GLU A 183 -10.32 -11.64 5.03
C GLU A 183 -10.35 -12.98 4.28
N LEU A 184 -9.52 -13.95 4.67
CA LEU A 184 -9.53 -15.30 4.10
C LEU A 184 -10.70 -16.12 4.63
N LEU A 185 -10.98 -16.08 5.93
CA LEU A 185 -12.11 -16.78 6.54
C LEU A 185 -13.46 -16.35 5.96
N LEU A 186 -13.60 -15.10 5.53
CA LEU A 186 -14.81 -14.61 4.84
C LEU A 186 -15.08 -15.33 3.51
N GLU A 187 -14.05 -15.93 2.89
CA GLU A 187 -14.18 -16.74 1.67
C GLU A 187 -14.80 -18.12 1.96
N HIS A 188 -14.86 -18.55 3.23
CA HIS A 188 -15.45 -19.82 3.63
C HIS A 188 -16.88 -19.65 4.19
N SER A 189 -17.79 -20.53 3.76
CA SER A 189 -19.17 -20.59 4.25
C SER A 189 -19.37 -21.54 5.44
N ALA A 190 -18.34 -22.32 5.80
CA ALA A 190 -18.43 -23.32 6.87
C ALA A 190 -18.86 -22.69 8.22
N PRO A 191 -19.74 -23.36 9.00
CA PRO A 191 -20.20 -22.83 10.29
C PRO A 191 -19.05 -22.50 11.27
N LYS A 192 -17.99 -23.30 11.26
CA LYS A 192 -16.78 -23.07 12.09
C LYS A 192 -16.05 -21.79 11.68
N ALA A 193 -15.98 -21.47 10.39
CA ALA A 193 -15.39 -20.23 9.89
C ALA A 193 -16.20 -19.02 10.38
N THR A 194 -17.53 -19.09 10.29
CA THR A 194 -18.43 -18.03 10.78
C THR A 194 -18.31 -17.83 12.30
N ALA A 195 -18.22 -18.91 13.07
CA ALA A 195 -18.01 -18.83 14.52
C ALA A 195 -16.66 -18.16 14.88
N ALA A 196 -15.59 -18.52 14.16
CA ALA A 196 -14.29 -17.89 14.32
C ALA A 196 -14.32 -16.40 13.97
N LEU A 197 -14.97 -16.04 12.85
CA LEU A 197 -15.15 -14.64 12.44
C LEU A 197 -15.90 -13.82 13.49
N ARG A 198 -17.01 -14.32 14.05
CA ARG A 198 -17.74 -13.62 15.12
C ARG A 198 -16.88 -13.31 16.34
N THR A 199 -15.89 -14.16 16.61
CA THR A 199 -14.94 -13.98 17.73
C THR A 199 -13.80 -13.02 17.38
N ALA A 200 -13.30 -13.07 16.15
CA ALA A 200 -12.10 -12.35 15.72
C ALA A 200 -12.39 -10.93 15.20
N LEU A 201 -13.49 -10.75 14.45
CA LEU A 201 -13.86 -9.48 13.82
C LEU A 201 -13.93 -8.27 14.79
N PRO A 202 -14.41 -8.39 16.03
CA PRO A 202 -14.38 -7.26 16.98
C PRO A 202 -12.97 -6.82 17.39
N LYS A 203 -11.93 -7.62 17.13
CA LYS A 203 -10.54 -7.42 17.59
C LYS A 203 -9.57 -7.04 16.47
N VAL A 204 -10.04 -6.96 15.22
CA VAL A 204 -9.22 -6.55 14.08
C VAL A 204 -9.31 -5.04 13.84
N PRO A 205 -8.26 -4.41 13.30
CA PRO A 205 -8.35 -3.04 12.82
C PRO A 205 -9.47 -2.89 11.79
N ARG A 206 -10.15 -1.74 11.81
CA ARG A 206 -11.15 -1.43 10.79
C ARG A 206 -10.42 -1.04 9.51
N ALA A 207 -10.32 -1.98 8.57
CA ALA A 207 -9.61 -1.77 7.32
C ALA A 207 -10.56 -1.96 6.13
N LEU A 208 -10.45 -1.07 5.14
CA LEU A 208 -11.29 -1.04 3.96
C LEU A 208 -11.32 -2.39 3.20
N PRO A 209 -10.20 -3.10 2.96
CA PRO A 209 -10.24 -4.40 2.27
C PRO A 209 -11.10 -5.46 2.97
N LEU A 210 -11.12 -5.47 4.31
CA LEU A 210 -12.01 -6.36 5.08
C LEU A 210 -13.47 -6.01 4.86
N PHE A 211 -13.82 -4.72 4.94
CA PHE A 211 -15.20 -4.28 4.80
C PHE A 211 -15.75 -4.48 3.39
N GLN A 212 -14.92 -4.35 2.35
CA GLN A 212 -15.29 -4.74 0.98
C GLN A 212 -15.77 -6.19 0.91
N LYS A 213 -15.06 -7.12 1.56
CA LYS A 213 -15.46 -8.52 1.63
C LYS A 213 -16.70 -8.74 2.50
N LEU A 214 -16.84 -7.99 3.59
CA LEU A 214 -18.01 -8.07 4.47
C LEU A 214 -19.32 -7.66 3.79
N ARG A 215 -19.28 -6.92 2.67
CA ARG A 215 -20.48 -6.57 1.89
C ARG A 215 -21.31 -7.81 1.50
N ALA A 216 -20.65 -8.94 1.24
CA ALA A 216 -21.30 -10.22 0.92
C ALA A 216 -21.79 -11.00 2.15
N ARG A 217 -21.61 -10.50 3.37
CA ARG A 217 -21.89 -11.19 4.64
C ARG A 217 -22.75 -10.33 5.58
N PRO A 218 -24.04 -10.10 5.27
CA PRO A 218 -24.93 -9.27 6.10
C PRO A 218 -25.07 -9.80 7.54
N ASP A 219 -24.95 -11.12 7.72
CA ASP A 219 -24.97 -11.78 9.03
C ASP A 219 -23.82 -11.35 9.96
N LEU A 220 -22.72 -10.83 9.40
CA LEU A 220 -21.56 -10.33 10.13
C LEU A 220 -21.46 -8.80 10.14
N GLN A 221 -22.14 -8.09 9.23
CA GLN A 221 -22.16 -6.63 9.19
C GLN A 221 -22.79 -6.01 10.45
N SER A 222 -23.78 -6.70 11.03
CA SER A 222 -24.45 -6.31 12.29
C SER A 222 -23.50 -6.20 13.49
N LEU A 223 -22.31 -6.80 13.43
CA LEU A 223 -21.28 -6.63 14.45
C LEU A 223 -20.69 -5.21 14.49
N PHE A 224 -20.85 -4.45 13.41
CA PHE A 224 -20.22 -3.14 13.24
C PHE A 224 -21.21 -1.99 13.05
N VAL A 225 -22.36 -2.26 12.43
CA VAL A 225 -23.41 -1.26 12.20
C VAL A 225 -24.50 -1.44 13.26
N LYS A 226 -24.73 -0.41 14.06
CA LYS A 226 -25.87 -0.37 15.00
C LYS A 226 -27.17 -0.09 14.23
N GLU A 227 -28.26 -0.75 14.59
CA GLU A 227 -29.56 -0.60 13.92
C GLU A 227 -30.09 0.86 13.95
N ASP A 228 -29.81 1.60 15.01
CA ASP A 228 -30.26 2.99 15.17
C ASP A 228 -29.26 4.05 14.66
N ALA A 229 -28.19 3.65 13.96
CA ALA A 229 -27.20 4.61 13.47
C ALA A 229 -27.80 5.47 12.34
N PRO A 230 -27.66 6.81 12.38
CA PRO A 230 -28.12 7.66 11.28
C PRO A 230 -27.47 7.24 9.96
N THR A 231 -28.28 7.21 8.89
CA THR A 231 -27.81 6.78 7.57
C THR A 231 -26.93 7.83 6.92
N LEU A 232 -26.13 7.43 5.93
CA LEU A 232 -25.28 8.38 5.20
C LEU A 232 -26.12 9.48 4.53
N GLU A 233 -27.29 9.15 3.99
CA GLU A 233 -28.20 10.12 3.37
C GLU A 233 -28.68 11.18 4.37
N GLN A 234 -29.00 10.76 5.61
CA GLN A 234 -29.37 11.68 6.68
C GLN A 234 -28.21 12.63 7.00
N TRP A 235 -26.98 12.12 7.10
CA TRP A 235 -25.80 12.96 7.27
C TRP A 235 -25.56 13.92 6.12
N LEU A 236 -25.68 13.45 4.87
CA LEU A 236 -25.48 14.26 3.67
C LEU A 236 -26.50 15.39 3.55
N SER A 237 -27.73 15.16 4.00
CA SER A 237 -28.77 16.19 4.03
C SER A 237 -28.47 17.31 5.03
N ALA A 238 -27.86 16.97 6.17
CA ALA A 238 -27.47 17.91 7.22
C ALA A 238 -26.12 18.59 6.95
N LEU A 239 -25.36 18.13 5.95
CA LEU A 239 -24.02 18.60 5.66
C LEU A 239 -24.03 19.99 4.98
N SER A 240 -23.69 21.01 5.76
CA SER A 240 -23.57 22.42 5.34
C SER A 240 -22.15 22.98 5.38
N ASP A 241 -21.23 22.38 6.17
CA ASP A 241 -19.87 22.90 6.32
C ASP A 241 -18.79 21.81 6.50
N ARG A 242 -17.52 22.25 6.54
CA ARG A 242 -16.34 21.36 6.66
C ARG A 242 -16.19 20.70 8.02
N ARG A 243 -16.62 21.36 9.09
CA ARG A 243 -16.54 20.80 10.44
C ARG A 243 -17.50 19.62 10.55
N GLN A 244 -18.71 19.80 10.04
CA GLN A 244 -19.71 18.73 9.94
C GLN A 244 -19.24 17.59 9.04
N PHE A 245 -18.53 17.89 7.94
CA PHE A 245 -17.93 16.86 7.08
C PHE A 245 -17.00 15.92 7.84
N LEU A 246 -16.07 16.48 8.62
CA LEU A 246 -15.14 15.67 9.41
C LEU A 246 -15.85 14.86 10.49
N GLN A 247 -16.86 15.43 11.15
CA GLN A 247 -17.69 14.72 12.13
C GLN A 247 -18.50 13.59 11.52
N MET A 248 -19.05 13.81 10.33
CA MET A 248 -19.75 12.78 9.57
C MET A 248 -18.79 11.63 9.27
N LEU A 249 -17.62 11.90 8.67
CA LEU A 249 -16.66 10.85 8.31
C LEU A 249 -16.29 9.96 9.50
N GLU A 250 -16.09 10.55 10.69
CA GLU A 250 -15.80 9.80 11.91
C GLU A 250 -16.97 8.88 12.32
N LYS A 251 -18.21 9.33 12.16
CA LYS A 251 -19.42 8.59 12.54
C LYS A 251 -19.88 7.58 11.49
N THR A 252 -19.56 7.81 10.22
CA THR A 252 -20.00 6.99 9.09
C THR A 252 -18.88 6.16 8.46
N GLU A 253 -17.67 6.15 9.04
CA GLU A 253 -16.49 5.42 8.56
C GLU A 253 -16.83 3.98 8.09
N THR A 254 -17.50 3.20 8.95
CA THR A 254 -17.88 1.81 8.65
C THR A 254 -18.97 1.73 7.56
N GLN A 255 -19.96 2.62 7.59
CA GLN A 255 -21.00 2.65 6.56
C GLN A 255 -20.37 2.95 5.18
N LEU A 256 -19.47 3.93 5.13
CA LEU A 256 -18.73 4.31 3.93
C LEU A 256 -17.90 3.15 3.38
N MET A 257 -17.14 2.43 4.22
CA MET A 257 -16.36 1.28 3.75
C MET A 257 -17.24 0.13 3.23
N LEU A 258 -18.46 -0.02 3.77
CA LEU A 258 -19.45 -1.03 3.35
C LEU A 258 -20.23 -0.66 2.09
N LEU A 259 -20.23 0.60 1.65
CA LEU A 259 -20.93 1.00 0.43
C LEU A 259 -20.31 0.35 -0.81
N PRO A 260 -21.10 -0.16 -1.76
CA PRO A 260 -20.58 -0.56 -3.05
C PRO A 260 -20.13 0.66 -3.86
N PRO A 261 -19.22 0.49 -4.83
CA PRO A 261 -18.60 1.61 -5.54
C PRO A 261 -19.57 2.44 -6.40
N ASP A 262 -20.67 1.82 -6.83
CA ASP A 262 -21.76 2.42 -7.61
C ASP A 262 -22.88 2.99 -6.74
N ALA A 263 -22.72 3.06 -5.41
CA ALA A 263 -23.73 3.60 -4.51
C ALA A 263 -24.02 5.10 -4.81
N PRO A 264 -25.29 5.49 -5.04
CA PRO A 264 -25.67 6.89 -5.29
C PRO A 264 -25.28 7.84 -4.16
N ALA A 265 -25.28 7.36 -2.91
CA ALA A 265 -24.88 8.14 -1.75
C ALA A 265 -23.39 8.55 -1.81
N LEU A 266 -22.54 7.77 -2.46
CA LEU A 266 -21.15 8.11 -2.67
C LEU A 266 -20.99 9.23 -3.71
N ASP A 267 -21.74 9.19 -4.80
CA ASP A 267 -21.72 10.28 -5.78
C ASP A 267 -22.23 11.59 -5.16
N ALA A 268 -23.32 11.52 -4.38
CA ALA A 268 -23.82 12.66 -3.63
C ALA A 268 -22.78 13.22 -2.63
N LEU A 269 -22.02 12.34 -1.96
CA LEU A 269 -20.92 12.75 -1.09
C LEU A 269 -19.81 13.47 -1.87
N LEU A 270 -19.42 12.94 -3.03
CA LEU A 270 -18.37 13.55 -3.86
C LEU A 270 -18.80 14.92 -4.39
N GLU A 271 -20.07 15.09 -4.77
CA GLU A 271 -20.61 16.40 -5.16
C GLU A 271 -20.62 17.38 -3.97
N LYS A 272 -21.00 16.93 -2.77
CA LYS A 272 -20.92 17.75 -1.55
C LYS A 272 -19.49 18.18 -1.25
N ILE A 273 -18.51 17.30 -1.42
CA ILE A 273 -17.09 17.64 -1.25
C ILE A 273 -16.66 18.72 -2.26
N ARG A 274 -17.09 18.61 -3.52
CA ARG A 274 -16.83 19.67 -4.53
C ARG A 274 -17.45 21.01 -4.17
N ALA A 275 -18.67 21.01 -3.64
CA ALA A 275 -19.34 22.24 -3.21
C ALA A 275 -18.69 22.90 -1.99
N LEU A 276 -18.10 22.11 -1.09
CA LEU A 276 -17.46 22.60 0.15
C LEU A 276 -15.98 23.00 -0.03
N ALA A 277 -15.31 22.46 -1.04
CA ALA A 277 -13.90 22.72 -1.32
C ALA A 277 -13.69 24.15 -1.82
N THR A 278 -12.64 24.81 -1.33
CA THR A 278 -12.30 26.19 -1.77
C THR A 278 -11.38 26.23 -2.98
N ASN A 279 -10.69 25.12 -3.28
CA ASN A 279 -9.78 24.98 -4.41
C ASN A 279 -9.51 23.49 -4.67
N GLU A 280 -8.76 23.20 -5.73
CA GLU A 280 -8.44 21.83 -6.13
C GLU A 280 -7.64 21.05 -5.09
N LEU A 281 -6.63 21.66 -4.44
CA LEU A 281 -5.84 20.99 -3.40
C LEU A 281 -6.71 20.60 -2.19
N ASP A 282 -7.63 21.49 -1.82
CA ASP A 282 -8.57 21.29 -0.73
C ASP A 282 -9.60 20.21 -1.05
N LEU A 283 -10.09 20.17 -2.30
CA LEU A 283 -10.91 19.08 -2.82
C LEU A 283 -10.21 17.72 -2.63
N TRP A 284 -8.94 17.62 -3.02
CA TRP A 284 -8.16 16.40 -2.84
C TRP A 284 -7.98 16.04 -1.36
N ARG A 285 -7.64 17.00 -0.50
CA ARG A 285 -7.49 16.78 0.95
C ARG A 285 -8.77 16.32 1.64
N MET A 286 -9.92 16.82 1.20
CA MET A 286 -11.22 16.35 1.68
C MET A 286 -11.52 14.94 1.14
N GLY A 287 -11.29 14.72 -0.15
CA GLY A 287 -11.54 13.44 -0.83
C GLY A 287 -10.76 12.28 -0.24
N VAL A 288 -9.45 12.44 0.03
CA VAL A 288 -8.60 11.37 0.59
C VAL A 288 -9.02 10.90 1.97
N ARG A 289 -9.80 11.69 2.71
CA ARG A 289 -10.32 11.29 4.03
C ARG A 289 -11.57 10.41 3.94
N VAL A 290 -12.20 10.28 2.77
CA VAL A 290 -13.33 9.38 2.57
C VAL A 290 -12.80 7.95 2.52
N PRO A 291 -13.16 7.06 3.47
CA PRO A 291 -12.62 5.72 3.55
C PRO A 291 -13.35 4.78 2.57
N HIS A 292 -13.07 4.95 1.28
CA HIS A 292 -13.76 4.22 0.22
C HIS A 292 -12.83 3.86 -0.95
N GLU A 293 -13.08 2.71 -1.59
CA GLU A 293 -12.19 2.12 -2.60
C GLU A 293 -12.05 2.94 -3.88
N ARG A 294 -13.11 3.67 -4.25
CA ARG A 294 -13.04 4.63 -5.38
C ARG A 294 -11.97 5.68 -5.16
N ILE A 295 -11.78 6.13 -3.93
CA ILE A 295 -10.71 7.10 -3.60
C ILE A 295 -9.34 6.42 -3.72
N THR A 296 -9.22 5.18 -3.24
CA THR A 296 -7.98 4.39 -3.40
C THR A 296 -7.62 4.22 -4.88
N GLN A 297 -8.59 3.85 -5.72
CA GLN A 297 -8.43 3.71 -7.17
C GLN A 297 -8.06 5.05 -7.83
N MET A 298 -8.74 6.14 -7.46
CA MET A 298 -8.40 7.48 -7.94
C MET A 298 -6.95 7.81 -7.62
N LEU A 299 -6.49 7.60 -6.37
CA LEU A 299 -5.11 7.86 -5.96
C LEU A 299 -4.08 7.06 -6.76
N PHE A 300 -4.36 5.80 -7.10
CA PHE A 300 -3.48 5.01 -7.97
C PHE A 300 -3.37 5.57 -9.40
N GLN A 301 -4.39 6.28 -9.87
CA GLN A 301 -4.44 6.88 -11.20
C GLN A 301 -3.95 8.34 -11.23
N GLN A 302 -3.66 8.94 -10.07
CA GLN A 302 -3.32 10.35 -9.94
C GLN A 302 -1.81 10.67 -10.07
N PRO A 303 -1.45 11.93 -10.39
CA PRO A 303 -0.07 12.41 -10.38
C PRO A 303 0.71 12.18 -9.07
N ILE A 304 2.03 12.08 -9.16
CA ILE A 304 2.94 11.79 -8.03
C ILE A 304 2.83 12.81 -6.89
N TRP A 305 2.50 14.07 -7.14
CA TRP A 305 2.34 15.06 -6.07
C TRP A 305 1.17 14.74 -5.12
N LEU A 306 0.16 14.00 -5.59
CA LEU A 306 -0.94 13.48 -4.77
C LEU A 306 -0.56 12.23 -3.97
N ARG A 307 0.60 11.59 -4.25
CA ARG A 307 1.11 10.48 -3.41
C ARG A 307 1.38 10.92 -1.96
N SER A 308 1.67 12.21 -1.74
CA SER A 308 1.78 12.78 -0.39
C SER A 308 0.47 12.67 0.41
N LEU A 309 -0.69 12.64 -0.27
CA LEU A 309 -2.01 12.46 0.35
C LEU A 309 -2.37 10.98 0.57
N CYS A 310 -1.59 10.03 0.05
CA CYS A 310 -1.81 8.60 0.32
C CYS A 310 -1.68 8.28 1.81
N TYR A 311 -0.90 9.06 2.57
CA TYR A 311 -0.79 8.90 4.02
C TYR A 311 -2.12 9.12 4.72
N ASP A 312 -2.79 10.26 4.44
CA ASP A 312 -4.09 10.57 5.02
C ASP A 312 -5.14 9.52 4.63
N HIS A 313 -5.13 9.07 3.38
CA HIS A 313 -6.03 8.01 2.93
C HIS A 313 -5.74 6.67 3.58
N PHE A 314 -4.46 6.32 3.74
CA PHE A 314 -4.06 5.11 4.45
C PHE A 314 -4.52 5.14 5.90
N LEU A 315 -4.41 6.26 6.61
CA LEU A 315 -4.91 6.35 7.99
C LEU A 315 -6.42 6.18 8.10
N ALA A 316 -7.18 6.58 7.07
CA ALA A 316 -8.62 6.43 7.01
C ALA A 316 -9.07 5.02 6.61
N THR A 317 -8.25 4.29 5.83
CA THR A 317 -8.65 3.00 5.22
C THR A 317 -7.86 1.80 5.73
N LEU A 318 -6.67 2.01 6.27
CA LEU A 318 -5.66 1.00 6.55
C LEU A 318 -5.44 0.04 5.36
N ASP A 319 -5.56 0.56 4.14
CA ASP A 319 -5.42 -0.23 2.92
C ASP A 319 -3.95 -0.54 2.64
N GLU A 320 -3.58 -1.80 2.85
CA GLU A 320 -2.21 -2.29 2.69
C GLU A 320 -1.63 -2.07 1.29
N ARG A 321 -2.47 -1.93 0.26
CA ARG A 321 -2.03 -1.69 -1.12
C ARG A 321 -1.34 -0.33 -1.27
N LEU A 322 -1.56 0.59 -0.33
CA LEU A 322 -0.91 1.89 -0.29
C LEU A 322 0.48 1.84 0.36
N ILE A 323 0.80 0.79 1.13
CA ILE A 323 2.07 0.71 1.88
C ILE A 323 3.30 0.85 0.97
N PRO A 324 3.39 0.21 -0.22
CA PRO A 324 4.53 0.43 -1.11
C PRO A 324 4.70 1.89 -1.55
N ILE A 325 3.58 2.58 -1.83
CA ILE A 325 3.60 4.01 -2.15
C ILE A 325 4.07 4.83 -0.95
N LEU A 326 3.57 4.52 0.24
CA LEU A 326 4.01 5.16 1.48
C LEU A 326 5.52 4.99 1.65
N LEU A 327 6.05 3.77 1.61
CA LEU A 327 7.47 3.51 1.77
C LEU A 327 8.36 4.19 0.71
N SER A 328 7.80 4.55 -0.46
CA SER A 328 8.51 5.33 -1.47
C SER A 328 8.62 6.84 -1.16
N VAL A 329 7.82 7.35 -0.22
CA VAL A 329 7.82 8.76 0.21
C VAL A 329 8.85 8.95 1.35
N HIS A 330 9.55 10.10 1.32
CA HIS A 330 10.83 10.38 1.97
C HIS A 330 11.02 9.85 3.43
N PRO A 331 12.21 9.30 3.78
CA PRO A 331 12.51 8.66 5.08
C PRO A 331 12.22 9.49 6.34
N GLN A 332 12.43 10.81 6.28
CA GLN A 332 12.22 11.73 7.42
C GLN A 332 10.75 11.83 7.85
N PHE A 333 9.82 11.49 6.96
CA PHE A 333 8.39 11.50 7.27
C PHE A 333 8.00 10.39 8.27
N TRP A 334 8.74 9.28 8.29
CA TRP A 334 8.35 8.10 9.06
C TRP A 334 8.59 8.25 10.56
N SER A 335 9.70 8.86 10.99
CA SER A 335 10.01 9.02 12.42
C SER A 335 8.94 9.81 13.20
N GLU A 336 8.29 10.79 12.58
CA GLU A 336 7.22 11.55 13.23
C GLU A 336 5.86 10.83 13.17
N GLN A 337 5.61 10.09 12.10
CA GLN A 337 4.32 9.45 11.81
C GLN A 337 4.21 7.99 12.30
N MET A 338 5.31 7.36 12.72
CA MET A 338 5.36 5.95 13.16
C MET A 338 4.33 5.61 14.23
N ARG A 339 4.03 6.56 15.15
CA ARG A 339 3.01 6.32 16.19
C ARG A 339 1.61 6.12 15.61
N GLN A 340 1.26 6.87 14.57
CA GLN A 340 -0.06 6.78 13.93
C GLN A 340 -0.17 5.51 13.08
N LEU A 341 0.91 5.12 12.41
CA LEU A 341 0.98 3.89 11.61
C LEU A 341 0.79 2.62 12.43
N THR A 342 1.04 2.65 13.74
CA THR A 342 0.76 1.49 14.61
C THR A 342 -0.72 1.13 14.76
N ARG A 343 -1.65 1.94 14.22
CA ARG A 343 -3.04 1.50 13.99
C ARG A 343 -3.11 0.30 13.05
N PHE A 344 -2.10 0.13 12.20
CA PHE A 344 -1.89 -1.00 11.31
C PHE A 344 -0.41 -1.44 11.36
N PRO A 345 -0.02 -2.23 12.37
CA PRO A 345 1.37 -2.59 12.60
C PRO A 345 1.82 -3.71 11.64
N ASP A 346 1.92 -3.37 10.35
CA ASP A 346 2.45 -4.25 9.31
C ASP A 346 3.96 -4.45 9.46
N ALA A 347 4.45 -5.66 9.24
CA ALA A 347 5.86 -5.98 9.38
C ALA A 347 6.77 -5.19 8.42
N ALA A 348 6.24 -4.62 7.33
CA ALA A 348 6.99 -3.71 6.46
C ALA A 348 7.49 -2.44 7.19
N PHE A 349 6.84 -2.06 8.29
CA PHE A 349 7.27 -0.92 9.12
C PHE A 349 8.22 -1.31 10.27
N LEU A 350 8.49 -2.61 10.49
CA LEU A 350 9.36 -3.06 11.58
C LEU A 350 10.78 -2.50 11.51
N PRO A 351 11.46 -2.43 10.33
CA PRO A 351 12.80 -1.86 10.26
C PRO A 351 12.87 -0.43 10.83
N TYR A 352 11.84 0.37 10.60
CA TYR A 352 11.73 1.75 11.09
C TYR A 352 11.41 1.79 12.60
N ALA A 353 10.54 0.89 13.07
CA ALA A 353 10.23 0.76 14.50
C ALA A 353 11.47 0.33 15.31
N VAL A 354 12.26 -0.62 14.81
CA VAL A 354 13.50 -1.09 15.43
C VAL A 354 14.51 0.05 15.58
N ARG A 355 14.71 0.84 14.51
CA ARG A 355 15.72 1.90 14.48
C ARG A 355 15.32 3.17 15.25
N GLY A 356 14.04 3.54 15.24
CA GLY A 356 13.59 4.84 15.77
C GLY A 356 12.62 4.79 16.95
N HIS A 357 11.90 3.68 17.15
CA HIS A 357 10.79 3.60 18.12
C HIS A 357 10.61 2.20 18.74
N PRO A 358 11.61 1.68 19.49
CA PRO A 358 11.58 0.32 20.03
C PRO A 358 10.40 0.06 20.98
N SER A 359 9.83 1.11 21.59
CA SER A 359 8.61 1.03 22.41
C SER A 359 7.37 0.61 21.63
N LEU A 360 7.37 0.71 20.29
CA LEU A 360 6.28 0.30 19.42
C LEU A 360 6.35 -1.19 19.03
N LEU A 361 7.49 -1.85 19.21
CA LEU A 361 7.69 -3.26 18.83
C LEU A 361 6.60 -4.23 19.35
N PRO A 362 6.10 -4.11 20.61
CA PRO A 362 5.04 -5.00 21.09
C PRO A 362 3.76 -4.97 20.24
N ARG A 363 3.51 -3.88 19.49
CA ARG A 363 2.29 -3.71 18.67
C ARG A 363 2.28 -4.62 17.44
N PHE A 364 3.44 -5.09 16.99
CA PHE A 364 3.56 -5.94 15.80
C PHE A 364 3.29 -7.42 16.07
N GLY A 365 3.25 -7.85 17.35
CA GLY A 365 3.00 -9.24 17.74
C GLY A 365 4.19 -10.15 17.44
N GLU A 366 3.90 -11.34 16.92
CA GLU A 366 4.86 -12.42 16.66
C GLU A 366 6.03 -12.01 15.73
N PRO A 367 5.84 -11.21 14.66
CA PRO A 367 6.95 -10.64 13.89
C PRO A 367 8.01 -9.92 14.74
N ALA A 368 7.61 -9.19 15.78
CA ALA A 368 8.56 -8.51 16.66
C ALA A 368 9.27 -9.45 17.63
N GLU A 369 8.68 -10.59 17.97
CA GLU A 369 9.34 -11.63 18.76
C GLU A 369 10.54 -12.22 17.99
N LEU A 370 10.43 -12.34 16.66
CA LEU A 370 11.53 -12.80 15.80
C LEU A 370 12.71 -11.82 15.77
N VAL A 371 12.43 -10.52 15.84
CA VAL A 371 13.45 -9.46 15.86
C VAL A 371 14.15 -9.35 17.22
N ARG A 372 13.45 -9.65 18.31
CA ARG A 372 13.99 -9.59 19.68
C ARG A 372 14.84 -10.79 20.08
N GLY A 373 14.69 -11.92 19.39
CA GLY A 373 15.32 -13.20 19.74
C GLY A 373 16.76 -13.40 19.26
N SER A 374 17.42 -12.36 18.71
CA SER A 374 18.75 -12.46 18.08
C SER A 374 19.88 -11.84 18.90
N ASN A 375 19.71 -11.66 20.22
CA ASN A 375 20.76 -11.18 21.13
C ASN A 375 21.42 -12.31 21.91
#